data_AF-A0A0Q0ZB12-F1
#
_entry.id   AF-A0A0Q0ZB12-F1
#
_cell.length_a   1.000
_cell.length_b   1.000
_cell.length_c   1.000
_cell.angle_alpha   90.00
_cell.angle_beta   90.00
_cell.angle_gamma   90.00
#
_symmetry.space_group_name_H-M   'P 1'
#
loop_
_entity.id
_entity.type
_entity.pdbx_description
1 polymer ?
#
loop_
_entity_poly.entity_id
_entity_poly.type
_entity_poly.pdbx_seq_one_letter_code
_entity_poly.pdbx_strand_id
1 'polypeptide(L)'
;MALDFLTEEWIYQKNSQQLTALLYEGLMECLEEAIEAIKQKDYWKANKQLQKGNDILRRLGAGLRYDAGIIAHQLDAIYNYMAERLIEANMKKDVTAVREVLQLATTIATAWNEALKSGVSPVQSAHKQKAAAYEQFIAYERSGPEE
;
A
#
# COMPACT_ATOMS: atom_id res chain seq x y z
N MET A 1 -4.81 -8.97 18.74
CA MET A 1 -6.26 -9.24 18.68
C MET A 1 -6.86 -8.84 17.34
N ALA A 2 -6.23 -7.96 16.54
CA ALA A 2 -6.74 -7.63 15.21
C ALA A 2 -6.45 -8.73 14.17
N LEU A 3 -5.29 -9.39 14.16
CA LEU A 3 -4.97 -10.32 13.05
C LEU A 3 -5.52 -11.76 13.09
N ASP A 4 -6.26 -12.17 14.13
CA ASP A 4 -6.76 -13.56 14.27
C ASP A 4 -7.88 -13.94 13.28
N PHE A 5 -8.38 -13.00 12.47
CA PHE A 5 -9.42 -13.25 11.46
C PHE A 5 -8.89 -13.54 10.04
N LEU A 6 -7.57 -13.50 9.81
CA LEU A 6 -6.97 -13.74 8.49
C LEU A 6 -6.92 -15.24 8.12
N THR A 7 -8.08 -15.89 8.05
CA THR A 7 -8.16 -17.26 7.52
C THR A 7 -7.79 -17.28 6.04
N GLU A 8 -7.23 -18.39 5.55
CA GLU A 8 -6.87 -18.52 4.12
C GLU A 8 -8.06 -18.21 3.22
N GLU A 9 -9.24 -18.74 3.55
CA GLU A 9 -10.50 -18.50 2.84
C GLU A 9 -10.83 -17.00 2.74
N TRP A 10 -10.65 -16.24 3.82
CA TRP A 10 -10.94 -14.81 3.83
C TRP A 10 -9.95 -14.01 2.98
N ILE A 11 -8.68 -14.43 2.96
CA ILE A 11 -7.62 -13.81 2.14
C ILE A 11 -7.91 -14.01 0.65
N TYR A 12 -8.35 -15.21 0.24
CA TYR A 12 -8.67 -15.51 -1.17
C TYR A 12 -9.81 -14.65 -1.73
N GLN A 13 -10.69 -14.15 -0.87
CA GLN A 13 -11.81 -13.28 -1.28
C GLN A 13 -11.42 -11.81 -1.47
N LYS A 14 -10.19 -11.40 -1.14
CA LYS A 14 -9.71 -10.02 -1.28
C LYS A 14 -9.13 -9.74 -2.66
N ASN A 15 -9.43 -8.56 -3.18
CA ASN A 15 -8.75 -8.05 -4.36
C ASN A 15 -7.35 -7.48 -4.00
N SER A 16 -6.51 -7.22 -5.01
CA SER A 16 -5.14 -6.74 -4.82
C SER A 16 -5.04 -5.43 -4.03
N GLN A 17 -6.00 -4.53 -4.19
CA GLN A 17 -6.02 -3.24 -3.52
C GLN A 17 -6.35 -3.40 -2.03
N GLN A 18 -7.28 -4.31 -1.70
CA GLN A 18 -7.63 -4.69 -0.33
C GLN A 18 -6.48 -5.44 0.36
N LEU A 19 -5.78 -6.34 -0.34
CA LEU A 19 -4.57 -6.99 0.18
C LEU A 19 -3.48 -5.98 0.51
N THR A 20 -3.31 -4.95 -0.31
CA THR A 20 -2.37 -3.86 -0.03
C THR A 20 -2.76 -3.07 1.21
N ALA A 21 -4.06 -2.80 1.42
CA ALA A 21 -4.55 -2.16 2.64
C ALA A 21 -4.24 -2.99 3.89
N LEU A 22 -4.40 -4.31 3.81
CA LEU A 22 -4.09 -5.23 4.91
C LEU A 22 -2.59 -5.30 5.23
N LEU A 23 -1.73 -5.17 4.22
CA LEU A 23 -0.29 -5.05 4.45
C LEU A 23 0.04 -3.78 5.25
N TYR A 24 -0.59 -2.64 4.95
CA TYR A 24 -0.39 -1.43 5.77
C TYR A 24 -0.90 -1.60 7.19
N GLU A 25 -2.07 -2.23 7.38
CA GLU A 25 -2.61 -2.53 8.72
C GLU A 25 -1.62 -3.40 9.52
N GLY A 26 -1.16 -4.51 8.94
CA GLY A 26 -0.18 -5.38 9.57
C GLY A 26 1.18 -4.70 9.83
N LEU A 27 1.61 -3.78 8.96
CA LEU A 27 2.79 -2.96 9.19
C LEU A 27 2.62 -2.09 10.44
N MET A 28 1.53 -1.33 10.53
CA MET A 28 1.27 -0.45 11.67
C MET A 28 1.18 -1.24 12.98
N GLU A 29 0.49 -2.38 12.99
CA GLU A 29 0.42 -3.26 14.17
C GLU A 29 1.81 -3.73 14.61
N CYS A 30 2.67 -4.17 13.66
CA CYS A 30 4.04 -4.56 13.98
C CYS A 30 4.83 -3.40 14.62
N LEU A 31 4.67 -2.17 14.11
CA LEU A 31 5.37 -1.00 14.62
C LEU A 31 4.88 -0.60 16.02
N GLU A 32 3.57 -0.61 16.26
CA GLU A 32 2.98 -0.33 17.56
C GLU A 32 3.42 -1.36 18.60
N GLU A 33 3.38 -2.65 18.26
CA GLU A 33 3.86 -3.72 19.13
C GLU A 33 5.37 -3.62 19.39
N ALA A 34 6.17 -3.24 18.40
CA ALA A 34 7.60 -3.02 18.56
C ALA A 34 7.89 -1.85 19.51
N ILE A 35 7.17 -0.73 19.38
CA ILE A 35 7.27 0.42 20.28
C ILE A 35 7.00 -0.02 21.72
N GLU A 36 5.92 -0.77 21.94
CA GLU A 36 5.56 -1.20 23.28
C GLU A 36 6.56 -2.21 23.87
N ALA A 37 7.01 -3.16 23.05
CA ALA A 37 8.04 -4.12 23.46
C ALA A 37 9.37 -3.43 23.84
N ILE A 38 9.79 -2.39 23.10
CA ILE A 38 10.99 -1.62 23.46
C ILE A 38 10.82 -0.94 24.83
N LYS A 39 9.68 -0.30 25.09
CA LYS A 39 9.43 0.36 26.39
C LYS A 39 9.45 -0.63 27.55
N GLN A 40 8.90 -1.83 27.34
CA GLN A 40 8.90 -2.92 28.32
C GLN A 40 10.26 -3.65 28.41
N LYS A 41 11.24 -3.25 27.61
CA LYS A 41 12.56 -3.91 27.48
C LYS A 41 12.48 -5.37 27.01
N ASP A 42 11.38 -5.77 26.38
CA ASP A 42 11.26 -7.04 25.67
C ASP A 42 11.88 -6.91 24.27
N TYR A 43 13.21 -6.97 24.25
CA TYR A 43 13.98 -6.78 23.02
C TYR A 43 13.85 -7.92 22.02
N TRP A 44 13.48 -9.12 22.47
CA TRP A 44 13.24 -10.25 21.59
C TRP A 44 11.95 -10.03 20.80
N LYS A 45 10.86 -9.67 21.48
CA LYS A 45 9.60 -9.31 20.81
C LYS A 45 9.77 -8.09 19.91
N ALA A 46 10.47 -7.05 20.38
CA ALA A 46 10.75 -5.87 19.57
C ALA A 46 11.50 -6.22 18.27
N ASN A 47 12.54 -7.05 18.36
CA ASN A 47 13.30 -7.49 17.20
C ASN A 47 12.42 -8.25 16.20
N LYS A 48 11.63 -9.21 16.69
CA LYS A 48 10.72 -10.00 15.86
C LYS A 48 9.69 -9.13 15.13
N GLN A 49 9.11 -8.15 15.81
CA GLN A 49 8.12 -7.28 15.19
C GLN A 49 8.74 -6.30 14.19
N LEU A 50 9.94 -5.76 14.47
CA LEU A 50 10.64 -4.89 13.52
C LEU A 50 11.11 -5.64 12.26
N GLN A 51 11.51 -6.91 12.39
CA GLN A 51 11.80 -7.76 11.22
C GLN A 51 10.56 -7.97 10.36
N LYS A 52 9.43 -8.33 10.96
CA LYS A 52 8.15 -8.47 10.24
C LYS A 52 7.73 -7.18 9.54
N GLY A 53 7.85 -6.03 10.21
CA GLY A 53 7.58 -4.73 9.60
C GLY A 53 8.48 -4.48 8.38
N ASN A 54 9.76 -4.85 8.44
CA ASN A 54 10.67 -4.76 7.31
C ASN A 54 10.24 -5.67 6.15
N ASP A 55 9.86 -6.92 6.43
CA ASP A 55 9.40 -7.87 5.42
C ASP A 55 8.17 -7.33 4.67
N ILE A 56 7.23 -6.71 5.38
CA ILE A 56 6.06 -6.07 4.78
C ILE A 56 6.46 -4.91 3.86
N LEU A 57 7.37 -4.03 4.31
CA LEU A 57 7.88 -2.93 3.49
C LEU A 57 8.55 -3.43 2.19
N ARG A 58 9.37 -4.48 2.29
CA ARG A 58 9.99 -5.13 1.12
C ARG A 58 8.94 -5.71 0.18
N ARG A 59 7.87 -6.31 0.72
CA ARG A 59 6.76 -6.86 -0.07
C ARG A 59 5.96 -5.77 -0.78
N LEU A 60 5.69 -4.64 -0.10
CA LEU A 60 5.04 -3.48 -0.68
C LEU A 60 5.85 -2.91 -1.86
N GLY A 61 7.17 -2.75 -1.69
CA GLY A 61 8.05 -2.32 -2.77
C GLY A 61 8.09 -3.29 -3.95
N ALA A 62 8.21 -4.59 -3.69
CA ALA A 62 8.18 -5.62 -4.74
C ALA A 62 6.84 -5.69 -5.49
N GLY A 63 5.74 -5.26 -4.86
CA GLY A 63 4.41 -5.19 -5.45
C GLY A 63 4.14 -3.94 -6.30
N LEU A 64 5.08 -2.99 -6.37
CA LEU A 64 4.90 -1.76 -7.14
C LEU A 64 4.85 -2.04 -8.64
N ARG A 65 3.91 -1.39 -9.31
CA ARG A 65 3.85 -1.35 -10.78
C ARG A 65 4.48 -0.07 -11.29
N TYR A 66 5.67 -0.18 -11.88
CA TYR A 66 6.41 0.98 -12.39
C TYR A 66 5.75 1.67 -13.59
N ASP A 67 4.79 1.02 -14.26
CA ASP A 67 3.95 1.64 -15.28
C ASP A 67 2.97 2.69 -14.73
N ALA A 68 2.82 2.79 -13.40
CA ALA A 68 2.09 3.87 -12.72
C ALA A 68 2.85 5.21 -12.69
N GLY A 69 4.05 5.28 -13.28
CA GLY A 69 4.84 6.50 -13.43
C GLY A 69 5.52 6.95 -12.14
N ILE A 70 5.65 8.27 -11.96
CA ILE A 70 6.47 8.86 -10.88
C ILE A 70 6.08 8.40 -9.48
N ILE A 71 4.79 8.11 -9.25
CA ILE A 71 4.28 7.67 -7.95
C ILE A 71 4.92 6.34 -7.52
N ALA A 72 5.17 5.41 -8.45
CA ALA A 72 5.81 4.14 -8.12
C ALA A 72 7.23 4.36 -7.60
N HIS A 73 8.02 5.21 -8.25
CA HIS A 73 9.38 5.53 -7.81
C HIS A 73 9.41 6.27 -6.47
N GLN A 74 8.46 7.17 -6.23
CA GLN A 74 8.34 7.88 -4.96
C GLN A 74 8.00 6.94 -3.81
N LEU A 75 7.05 6.01 -4.03
CA LEU A 75 6.70 5.00 -3.03
C LEU A 75 7.87 4.04 -2.76
N ASP A 76 8.57 3.59 -3.80
CA ASP A 76 9.75 2.73 -3.64
C ASP A 76 10.84 3.41 -2.78
N ALA A 77 11.13 4.68 -3.05
CA ALA A 77 12.09 5.45 -2.26
C ALA A 77 11.67 5.55 -0.78
N ILE A 78 10.39 5.83 -0.52
CA ILE A 78 9.87 5.94 0.86
C ILE A 78 9.88 4.57 1.56
N TYR A 79 9.52 3.48 0.88
CA TYR A 79 9.57 2.13 1.46
C TYR A 79 10.99 1.70 1.80
N ASN A 80 11.96 1.99 0.93
CA ASN A 80 13.37 1.71 1.19
C ASN A 80 13.89 2.52 2.39
N TYR A 81 13.56 3.81 2.45
CA TYR A 81 13.87 4.65 3.60
C TYR A 81 13.30 4.09 4.90
N MET A 82 12.00 3.76 4.93
CA MET A 82 11.36 3.18 6.11
C MET A 82 12.03 1.86 6.52
N ALA A 83 12.38 1.01 5.55
CA ALA A 83 13.02 -0.29 5.82
C ALA A 83 14.40 -0.10 6.46
N GLU A 84 15.24 0.79 5.93
CA GLU A 84 16.54 1.12 6.52
C GLU A 84 16.40 1.71 7.92
N ARG A 85 15.43 2.62 8.10
CA ARG A 85 15.15 3.26 9.38
C ARG A 85 14.73 2.25 10.45
N LEU A 86 13.94 1.23 10.10
CA LEU A 86 13.57 0.16 11.03
C LEU A 86 14.75 -0.74 11.42
N ILE A 87 15.72 -0.96 10.52
CA ILE A 87 16.94 -1.71 10.85
C ILE A 87 17.74 -0.95 11.91
N GLU A 88 17.97 0.36 11.69
CA GLU A 88 18.65 1.21 12.67
C GLU A 88 17.91 1.26 14.00
N ALA A 89 16.59 1.44 13.96
CA ALA A 89 15.74 1.47 15.14
C ALA A 89 15.83 0.16 15.93
N ASN A 90 15.88 -0.98 15.24
CA ASN A 90 16.02 -2.28 15.88
C ASN A 90 17.41 -2.44 16.54
N MET A 91 18.48 -1.98 15.90
CA MET A 91 19.83 -2.04 16.50
C MET A 91 19.95 -1.16 17.74
N LYS A 92 19.41 0.06 17.69
CA LYS A 92 19.54 1.06 18.75
C LYS A 92 18.42 1.03 19.80
N LYS A 93 17.35 0.26 19.54
CA LYS A 93 16.08 0.30 20.28
C LYS A 93 15.51 1.72 20.36
N ASP A 94 15.60 2.44 19.24
CA ASP A 94 15.15 3.83 19.14
C ASP A 94 13.65 3.89 18.84
N VAL A 95 12.85 4.14 19.87
CA VAL A 95 11.38 4.29 19.77
C VAL A 95 10.99 5.45 18.85
N THR A 96 11.78 6.52 18.83
CA THR A 96 11.48 7.71 18.02
C THR A 96 11.57 7.38 16.53
N ALA A 97 12.58 6.61 16.14
CA ALA A 97 12.71 6.12 14.77
C ALA A 97 11.56 5.20 14.36
N VAL A 98 11.08 4.32 15.25
CA VAL A 98 9.91 3.46 14.95
C VAL A 98 8.63 4.31 14.79
N ARG A 99 8.45 5.34 15.62
CA ARG A 99 7.30 6.27 15.53
C ARG A 99 7.30 7.09 14.24
N GLU A 100 8.47 7.49 13.78
CA GLU A 100 8.63 8.19 12.51
C GLU A 100 8.12 7.33 11.35
N VAL A 101 8.56 6.07 11.29
CA VAL A 101 8.11 5.10 10.28
C VAL A 101 6.61 4.84 10.42
N LEU A 102 6.09 4.72 11.64
CA LEU A 102 4.65 4.57 11.88
C LEU A 102 3.86 5.74 11.30
N GLN A 103 4.29 6.99 11.52
CA GLN A 103 3.62 8.17 10.99
C GLN A 103 3.62 8.19 9.44
N LEU A 104 4.72 7.82 8.80
CA LEU A 104 4.81 7.70 7.35
C LEU A 104 3.86 6.60 6.83
N ALA A 105 3.89 5.41 7.44
CA ALA A 105 3.03 4.30 7.10
C ALA A 105 1.54 4.66 7.25
N THR A 106 1.16 5.32 8.35
CA THR A 106 -0.22 5.80 8.58
C THR A 106 -0.65 6.77 7.49
N THR A 107 0.20 7.73 7.13
CA THR A 107 -0.13 8.73 6.09
C THR A 107 -0.44 8.06 4.75
N ILE A 108 0.40 7.10 4.34
CA ILE A 108 0.22 6.36 3.10
C ILE A 108 -1.02 5.46 3.18
N ALA A 109 -1.22 4.77 4.31
CA ALA A 109 -2.38 3.90 4.53
C ALA A 109 -3.70 4.69 4.48
N THR A 110 -3.74 5.90 5.07
CA THR A 110 -4.91 6.79 4.99
C THR A 110 -5.21 7.17 3.54
N ALA A 111 -4.20 7.62 2.79
CA ALA A 111 -4.37 7.97 1.38
C ALA A 111 -4.82 6.78 0.52
N TRP A 112 -4.27 5.59 0.78
CA TRP A 112 -4.66 4.36 0.09
C TRP A 112 -6.12 3.98 0.36
N ASN A 113 -6.55 4.04 1.62
CA ASN A 113 -7.92 3.75 2.02
C ASN A 113 -8.92 4.79 1.47
N GLU A 114 -8.51 6.04 1.33
CA GLU A 114 -9.32 7.06 0.66
C GLU A 114 -9.47 6.76 -0.84
N ALA A 115 -8.40 6.38 -1.52
CA ALA A 115 -8.44 5.99 -2.93
C ALA A 115 -9.36 4.78 -3.18
N LEU A 116 -9.35 3.79 -2.28
CA LEU A 116 -10.25 2.63 -2.29
C LEU A 116 -11.73 3.03 -2.22
N LYS A 117 -12.08 4.01 -1.38
CA LYS A 117 -13.47 4.49 -1.22
C LYS A 117 -13.95 5.29 -2.41
N SER A 118 -13.06 6.09 -2.99
CA SER A 118 -13.38 7.00 -4.09
C SER A 118 -13.62 6.28 -5.43
N GLY A 119 -13.28 4.99 -5.55
CA GLY A 119 -13.55 4.16 -6.73
C GLY A 119 -12.92 4.65 -8.05
N VAL A 120 -12.06 5.67 -7.99
CA VAL A 120 -11.51 6.33 -9.18
C VAL A 120 -10.44 5.42 -9.78
N SER A 121 -10.81 4.74 -10.86
CA SER A 121 -9.85 4.13 -11.80
C SER A 121 -9.66 5.07 -12.99
N PRO A 122 -8.57 5.84 -13.10
CA PRO A 122 -8.27 6.67 -14.27
C PRO A 122 -8.08 5.83 -15.54
N VAL A 123 -7.69 4.56 -15.38
CA VAL A 123 -7.46 3.63 -16.49
C VAL A 123 -8.77 3.22 -17.18
N GLN A 124 -9.89 3.15 -16.44
CA GLN A 124 -11.19 2.82 -17.03
C GLN A 124 -11.78 3.99 -17.84
N SER A 125 -11.53 5.24 -17.44
CA SER A 125 -12.03 6.40 -18.18
C SER A 125 -11.32 6.54 -19.53
N ALA A 126 -10.01 6.28 -19.61
CA ALA A 126 -9.25 6.33 -20.85
C ALA A 126 -9.67 5.24 -21.87
N HIS A 127 -9.92 4.01 -21.40
CA HIS A 127 -10.46 2.93 -22.25
C HIS A 127 -11.90 3.18 -22.69
N LYS A 128 -12.77 3.69 -21.80
CA LYS A 128 -14.14 4.10 -22.16
C LYS A 128 -14.15 5.25 -23.18
N GLN A 129 -13.26 6.23 -23.03
CA GLN A 129 -13.15 7.36 -23.96
C GLN A 129 -12.72 6.91 -25.37
N LYS A 130 -11.75 6.00 -25.48
CA LYS A 130 -11.34 5.44 -26.78
C LYS A 130 -12.43 4.60 -27.45
N ALA A 131 -13.15 3.77 -26.69
CA ALA A 131 -14.26 2.97 -27.21
C ALA A 131 -15.46 3.86 -27.64
N ALA A 132 -15.82 4.85 -26.82
CA ALA A 132 -16.90 5.79 -27.14
C ALA A 132 -16.57 6.67 -28.35
N ALA A 133 -15.30 7.09 -28.52
CA ALA A 133 -14.86 7.82 -29.70
C ALA A 133 -14.96 6.99 -30.99
N TYR A 134 -14.65 5.69 -30.92
CA TYR A 134 -14.80 4.77 -32.05
C TYR A 134 -16.28 4.54 -32.41
N GLU A 135 -17.15 4.35 -31.41
CA GLU A 135 -18.59 4.20 -31.61
C GLU A 135 -19.22 5.47 -32.21
N GLN A 136 -18.81 6.67 -31.75
CA GLN A 136 -19.25 7.94 -32.34
C GLN A 136 -18.78 8.12 -33.79
N PHE A 137 -17.54 7.73 -34.09
CA PHE A 137 -17.00 7.78 -35.45
C PHE A 137 -17.75 6.83 -36.40
N ILE A 138 -17.99 5.59 -35.97
CA ILE A 138 -18.78 4.59 -36.72
C ILE A 138 -20.23 5.08 -36.92
N ALA A 139 -20.82 5.72 -35.92
CA ALA A 139 -22.18 6.26 -36.02
C ALA A 139 -22.28 7.39 -37.04
N TYR A 140 -21.29 8.30 -37.09
CA TYR A 140 -21.21 9.37 -38.08
C TYR A 140 -21.09 8.84 -39.51
N GLU A 141 -20.27 7.81 -39.75
CA GLU A 141 -20.14 7.18 -41.07
C GLU A 141 -21.42 6.47 -41.52
N ARG A 142 -22.23 5.96 -40.58
CA ARG A 142 -23.52 5.29 -40.89
C ARG A 142 -24.67 6.27 -41.12
N SER A 143 -24.57 7.50 -40.64
CA SER A 143 -25.57 8.56 -40.79
C SER A 143 -25.09 9.71 -41.66
N GLY A 144 -24.22 9.44 -42.65
CA GLY A 144 -23.68 10.47 -43.54
C GLY A 144 -24.77 11.42 -44.05
N PRO A 145 -24.46 12.72 -44.24
CA PRO A 145 -25.48 13.73 -44.53
C PRO A 145 -26.26 13.29 -45.77
N GLU A 146 -27.58 13.19 -45.63
CA GLU A 146 -28.46 13.16 -46.80
C GLU A 146 -28.17 14.47 -47.57
N GLU A 147 -27.49 14.35 -48.72
CA GLU A 147 -27.37 15.43 -49.70
C GLU A 147 -28.73 15.80 -50.27
#